data_AF-A0A957VCR4-F1
#
_entry.id   AF-A0A957VCR4-F1
#
_cell.length_a   1.000
_cell.length_b   1.000
_cell.length_c   1.000
_cell.angle_alpha   90.00
_cell.angle_beta   90.00
_cell.angle_gamma   90.00
#
_symmetry.space_group_name_H-M   'P 1'
#
loop_
_entity.id
_entity.type
_entity.pdbx_description
1 polymer ?
#
loop_
_entity_poly.entity_id
_entity_poly.type
_entity_poly.pdbx_seq_one_letter_code
_entity_poly.pdbx_strand_id
1 'polypeptide(L)'
;MQQVQQTNDLLSRLVRRPVKATPPEMTQLQQQAAQADFCGELLTVDEPLWGSFWQFDVISPGSRLPAVELNLLRASRLDRTWPADTTVEQYLADLRKAILQPEAGVWTLPVAGQPCAIIACYRGSGNPKSKIQNPKLTVVWYCGTTGQLHAGYRGAHFAGERLEGAVEQRRVEAAPNEFSQEQNSPWLSQAVTEKDESEPHRLAARLDTEILRLR
;
A
#
# COMPACT_ATOMS: atom_id res chain seq x y z
N MET A 1 -2.51 17.27 17.44
CA MET A 1 -3.65 17.65 16.57
C MET A 1 -3.29 18.67 15.50
N GLN A 2 -2.69 19.82 15.83
CA GLN A 2 -2.36 20.87 14.84
C GLN A 2 -1.52 20.36 13.65
N GLN A 3 -0.55 19.48 13.93
CA GLN A 3 0.36 18.88 12.95
C GLN A 3 -0.36 17.93 11.97
N VAL A 4 -1.37 17.17 12.41
CA VAL A 4 -2.19 16.31 11.54
C VAL A 4 -3.03 17.16 10.61
N GLN A 5 -3.67 18.23 11.12
CA GLN A 5 -4.47 19.14 10.30
C GLN A 5 -3.62 19.80 9.21
N GLN A 6 -2.44 20.32 9.56
CA GLN A 6 -1.52 20.92 8.57
C GLN A 6 -1.14 19.94 7.47
N THR A 7 -0.91 18.68 7.83
CA THR A 7 -0.56 17.62 6.88
C THR A 7 -1.73 17.24 5.99
N ASN A 8 -2.94 17.18 6.55
CA ASN A 8 -4.17 16.98 5.82
C ASN A 8 -4.42 18.11 4.80
N ASP A 9 -4.21 19.36 5.20
CA ASP A 9 -4.37 20.53 4.32
C ASP A 9 -3.33 20.51 3.18
N LEU A 10 -2.08 20.15 3.50
CA LEU A 10 -1.02 19.94 2.54
C LEU A 10 -1.41 18.87 1.51
N LEU A 11 -1.79 17.68 1.97
CA LEU A 11 -2.16 16.57 1.08
C LEU A 11 -3.42 16.89 0.28
N SER A 12 -4.43 17.50 0.89
CA SER A 12 -5.64 17.95 0.19
C SER A 12 -5.31 18.92 -0.93
N ARG A 13 -4.39 19.86 -0.70
CA ARG A 13 -3.93 20.80 -1.74
C ARG A 13 -3.17 20.08 -2.87
N LEU A 14 -2.25 19.18 -2.53
CA LEU A 14 -1.45 18.42 -3.50
C LEU A 14 -2.29 17.42 -4.32
N VAL A 15 -3.35 16.87 -3.73
CA VAL A 15 -4.31 16.01 -4.43
C VAL A 15 -5.21 16.81 -5.36
N ARG A 16 -5.68 17.99 -4.94
CA ARG A 16 -6.58 18.85 -5.74
C ARG A 16 -5.88 19.55 -6.90
N ARG A 17 -4.58 19.82 -6.78
CA ARG A 17 -3.80 20.52 -7.79
C ARG A 17 -2.64 19.65 -8.23
N PRO A 18 -2.43 19.42 -9.52
CA PRO A 18 -1.33 18.58 -9.99
C PRO A 18 0.00 19.32 -9.94
N VAL A 19 0.43 19.66 -8.73
CA VAL A 19 1.69 20.31 -8.43
C VAL A 19 2.61 19.32 -7.75
N LYS A 20 3.88 19.33 -8.14
CA LYS A 20 4.93 18.54 -7.52
C LYS A 20 5.13 19.05 -6.09
N ALA A 21 5.18 18.15 -5.12
CA ALA A 21 5.56 18.51 -3.76
C ALA A 21 6.99 19.07 -3.78
N THR A 22 7.20 20.19 -3.12
CA THR A 22 8.54 20.77 -2.95
C THR A 22 9.38 19.88 -2.02
N PRO A 23 10.73 19.96 -2.06
CA PRO A 23 11.57 19.18 -1.16
C PRO A 23 11.24 19.33 0.33
N PRO A 24 10.92 20.54 0.86
CA PRO A 24 10.46 20.70 2.23
C PRO A 24 9.12 20.00 2.51
N GLU A 25 8.17 20.06 1.58
CA GLU A 25 6.87 19.39 1.72
C GLU A 25 7.02 17.87 1.70
N MET A 26 7.88 17.31 0.84
CA MET A 26 8.21 15.89 0.84
C MET A 26 8.83 15.45 2.17
N THR A 27 9.79 16.24 2.67
CA THR A 27 10.46 15.98 3.96
C THR A 27 9.46 16.01 5.11
N GLN A 28 8.55 16.99 5.10
CA GLN A 28 7.47 17.07 6.07
C GLN A 28 6.60 15.80 6.01
N LEU A 29 6.10 15.41 4.83
CA LEU A 29 5.26 14.21 4.67
C LEU A 29 5.95 12.94 5.16
N GLN A 30 7.23 12.76 4.84
CA GLN A 30 8.02 11.61 5.31
C GLN A 30 8.17 11.61 6.83
N GLN A 31 8.51 12.75 7.44
CA GLN A 31 8.64 12.86 8.90
C GLN A 31 7.31 12.55 9.60
N GLN A 32 6.19 13.05 9.08
CA GLN A 32 4.87 12.76 9.63
C GLN A 32 4.53 11.27 9.52
N ALA A 33 4.70 10.68 8.34
CA ALA A 33 4.42 9.27 8.13
C ALA A 33 5.34 8.37 8.97
N ALA A 34 6.60 8.73 9.17
CA ALA A 34 7.53 7.96 10.01
C ALA A 34 7.15 7.97 11.50
N GLN A 35 6.51 9.04 11.97
CA GLN A 35 6.03 9.18 13.34
C GLN A 35 4.60 8.66 13.52
N ALA A 36 3.88 8.40 12.43
CA ALA A 36 2.50 7.94 12.48
C ALA A 36 2.39 6.54 13.10
N ASP A 37 1.33 6.36 13.88
CA ASP A 37 0.89 5.04 14.31
C ASP A 37 0.23 4.32 13.13
N PHE A 38 0.25 2.99 13.18
CA PHE A 38 -0.57 2.19 12.28
C PHE A 38 -2.04 2.35 12.66
N CYS A 39 -2.93 2.23 11.67
CA CYS A 39 -4.36 2.26 11.89
C CYS A 39 -4.77 1.29 13.01
N GLY A 40 -5.42 1.83 14.05
CA GLY A 40 -5.84 1.07 15.22
C GLY A 40 -7.16 0.30 15.01
N GLU A 41 -7.77 0.41 13.84
CA GLU A 41 -9.03 -0.28 13.55
C GLU A 41 -8.84 -1.81 13.48
N LEU A 42 -9.87 -2.51 13.91
CA LEU A 42 -9.98 -3.96 13.73
C LEU A 42 -10.57 -4.25 12.35
N LEU A 43 -9.79 -4.85 11.48
CA LEU A 43 -10.18 -5.18 10.11
C LEU A 43 -10.58 -6.65 10.01
N THR A 44 -11.60 -6.93 9.21
CA THR A 44 -12.02 -8.30 8.91
C THR A 44 -10.94 -9.03 8.13
N VAL A 45 -10.63 -10.25 8.55
CA VAL A 45 -9.75 -11.16 7.81
C VAL A 45 -10.44 -11.58 6.52
N ASP A 46 -9.75 -11.42 5.39
CA ASP A 46 -10.28 -11.77 4.07
C ASP A 46 -10.19 -13.28 3.78
N GLU A 47 -10.85 -13.68 2.69
CA GLU A 47 -10.92 -15.08 2.28
C GLU A 47 -9.54 -15.73 2.05
N PRO A 48 -8.66 -15.07 1.26
CA PRO A 48 -7.33 -15.61 1.00
C PRO A 48 -6.51 -15.82 2.28
N LEU A 49 -6.60 -14.90 3.25
CA LEU A 49 -5.82 -15.03 4.46
C LEU A 49 -6.35 -16.15 5.35
N TRP A 50 -7.66 -16.26 5.63
CA TRP A 50 -8.15 -17.40 6.42
C TRP A 50 -7.87 -18.73 5.71
N GLY A 51 -7.99 -18.77 4.37
CA GLY A 51 -7.65 -19.93 3.55
C GLY A 51 -6.17 -20.32 3.58
N SER A 52 -5.29 -19.48 4.13
CA SER A 52 -3.89 -19.84 4.42
C SER A 52 -3.68 -20.41 5.83
N PHE A 53 -4.65 -20.22 6.73
CA PHE A 53 -4.59 -20.62 8.14
C PHE A 53 -5.55 -21.75 8.53
N TRP A 54 -6.42 -22.21 7.62
CA TRP A 54 -7.45 -23.21 7.92
C TRP A 54 -6.91 -24.50 8.56
N GLN A 55 -5.67 -24.90 8.25
CA GLN A 55 -5.06 -26.12 8.80
C GLN A 55 -4.64 -25.99 10.27
N PHE A 56 -4.62 -24.79 10.82
CA PHE A 56 -4.09 -24.50 12.14
C PHE A 56 -5.16 -24.03 13.14
N ASP A 57 -6.43 -23.89 12.73
CA ASP A 57 -7.55 -23.39 13.54
C ASP A 57 -7.29 -22.05 14.27
N VAL A 58 -6.36 -21.24 13.76
CA VAL A 58 -5.95 -19.98 14.43
C VAL A 58 -6.85 -18.81 14.06
N ILE A 59 -7.42 -18.80 12.86
CA ILE A 59 -8.22 -17.69 12.34
C ILE A 59 -9.46 -18.24 11.64
N SER A 60 -10.64 -17.72 11.99
CA SER A 60 -11.91 -18.10 11.40
C SER A 60 -12.41 -17.06 10.38
N PRO A 61 -13.28 -17.45 9.43
CA PRO A 61 -13.99 -16.48 8.60
C PRO A 61 -14.72 -15.45 9.47
N GLY A 62 -14.56 -14.16 9.16
CA GLY A 62 -15.16 -13.06 9.92
C GLY A 62 -14.40 -12.66 11.18
N SER A 63 -13.30 -13.33 11.55
CA SER A 63 -12.38 -12.84 12.57
C SER A 63 -11.90 -11.42 12.24
N ARG A 64 -11.72 -10.59 13.28
CA ARG A 64 -11.19 -9.23 13.15
C ARG A 64 -9.87 -9.11 13.88
N LEU A 65 -8.88 -8.52 13.24
CA LEU A 65 -7.54 -8.32 13.77
C LEU A 65 -7.14 -6.84 13.68
N PRO A 66 -6.25 -6.35 14.55
CA PRO A 66 -5.61 -5.05 14.37
C PRO A 66 -5.04 -4.92 12.97
N ALA A 67 -5.26 -3.77 12.32
CA ALA A 67 -4.85 -3.56 10.92
C ALA A 67 -3.35 -3.85 10.68
N VAL A 68 -2.50 -3.55 11.67
CA VAL A 68 -1.06 -3.82 11.59
C VAL A 68 -0.74 -5.31 11.56
N GLU A 69 -1.42 -6.11 12.40
CA GLU A 69 -1.26 -7.56 12.44
C GLU A 69 -1.77 -8.18 11.14
N LEU A 70 -2.93 -7.72 10.65
CA LEU A 70 -3.49 -8.19 9.39
C LEU A 70 -2.53 -7.91 8.22
N ASN A 71 -1.95 -6.71 8.14
CA ASN A 71 -0.97 -6.36 7.11
C ASN A 71 0.29 -7.22 7.21
N LEU A 72 0.83 -7.44 8.42
CA LEU A 72 1.99 -8.30 8.62
C LEU A 72 1.70 -9.75 8.23
N LEU A 73 0.53 -10.28 8.56
CA LEU A 73 0.13 -11.64 8.19
C LEU A 73 0.04 -11.79 6.67
N ARG A 74 -0.59 -10.84 5.97
CA ARG A 74 -0.58 -10.82 4.50
C ARG A 74 0.85 -10.78 3.95
N ALA A 75 1.66 -9.82 4.41
CA ALA A 75 3.01 -9.62 3.93
C ALA A 75 3.93 -10.84 4.16
N SER A 76 3.79 -11.53 5.30
CA SER A 76 4.64 -12.67 5.66
C SER A 76 4.14 -14.01 5.11
N ARG A 77 2.82 -14.22 5.03
CA ARG A 77 2.22 -15.51 4.66
C ARG A 77 1.72 -15.59 3.22
N LEU A 78 0.98 -14.57 2.79
CA LEU A 78 0.45 -14.54 1.43
C LEU A 78 1.54 -14.10 0.47
N ASP A 79 2.13 -12.93 0.72
CA ASP A 79 3.05 -12.31 -0.23
C ASP A 79 4.48 -12.84 -0.07
N ARG A 80 4.83 -13.39 1.12
CA ARG A 80 6.18 -13.87 1.48
C ARG A 80 7.26 -12.80 1.31
N THR A 81 6.89 -11.56 1.57
CA THR A 81 7.74 -10.39 1.37
C THR A 81 8.51 -10.00 2.64
N TRP A 82 8.05 -10.49 3.80
CA TRP A 82 8.77 -10.52 5.07
C TRP A 82 9.00 -11.95 5.57
N PRO A 83 10.06 -12.18 6.36
CA PRO A 83 10.25 -13.44 7.10
C PRO A 83 9.04 -13.78 7.99
N ALA A 84 8.72 -15.07 8.11
CA ALA A 84 7.55 -15.55 8.86
C ALA A 84 7.63 -15.31 10.37
N ASP A 85 8.83 -15.08 10.91
CA ASP A 85 9.15 -14.77 12.30
C ASP A 85 9.26 -13.25 12.57
N THR A 86 8.93 -12.41 11.59
CA THR A 86 8.91 -10.95 11.77
C THR A 86 7.85 -10.56 12.80
N THR A 87 8.24 -9.82 13.84
CA THR A 87 7.30 -9.25 14.82
C THR A 87 6.66 -7.96 14.32
N VAL A 88 5.57 -7.53 14.95
CA VAL A 88 4.91 -6.25 14.64
C VAL A 88 5.88 -5.07 14.79
N GLU A 89 6.70 -5.07 15.84
CA GLU A 89 7.69 -4.04 16.10
C GLU A 89 8.74 -3.99 14.99
N GLN A 90 9.26 -5.15 14.57
CA GLN A 90 10.25 -5.24 13.50
C GLN A 90 9.65 -4.80 12.16
N TYR A 91 8.40 -5.17 11.90
CA TYR A 91 7.66 -4.75 10.71
C TYR A 91 7.49 -3.24 10.66
N LEU A 92 6.99 -2.62 11.74
CA LEU A 92 6.83 -1.17 11.82
C LEU A 92 8.17 -0.43 11.74
N ALA A 93 9.21 -0.93 12.40
CA ALA A 93 10.55 -0.37 12.31
C ALA A 93 11.09 -0.41 10.87
N ASP A 94 10.84 -1.49 10.15
CA ASP A 94 11.22 -1.64 8.75
C ASP A 94 10.45 -0.66 7.82
N LEU A 95 9.16 -0.45 8.05
CA LEU A 95 8.37 0.55 7.31
C LEU A 95 8.89 1.96 7.58
N ARG A 96 9.09 2.32 8.85
CA ARG A 96 9.62 3.64 9.24
C ARG A 96 11.00 3.89 8.66
N LYS A 97 11.86 2.86 8.66
CA LYS A 97 13.18 2.94 8.03
C LYS A 97 13.05 3.21 6.53
N ALA A 98 12.10 2.61 5.83
CA ALA A 98 11.88 2.85 4.41
C ALA A 98 11.33 4.26 4.13
N ILE A 99 10.42 4.77 4.97
CA ILE A 99 9.87 6.13 4.85
C ILE A 99 10.97 7.20 4.94
N LEU A 100 11.92 7.00 5.87
CA LEU A 100 12.99 7.95 6.17
C LEU A 100 14.19 7.88 5.22
N GLN A 101 14.18 7.01 4.21
CA GLN A 101 15.27 6.98 3.25
C GLN A 101 15.27 8.26 2.39
N PRO A 102 16.42 8.92 2.19
CA PRO A 102 16.51 10.12 1.36
C PRO A 102 16.04 9.90 -0.09
N GLU A 103 16.20 8.69 -0.61
CA GLU A 103 15.79 8.28 -1.95
C GLU A 103 14.32 7.84 -2.05
N ALA A 104 13.55 7.89 -0.95
CA ALA A 104 12.15 7.49 -0.99
C ALA A 104 11.33 8.49 -1.82
N GLY A 105 10.57 7.97 -2.77
CA GLY A 105 9.60 8.73 -3.54
C GLY A 105 8.30 8.93 -2.75
N VAL A 106 7.65 10.08 -2.96
CA VAL A 106 6.36 10.40 -2.35
C VAL A 106 5.36 10.74 -3.45
N TRP A 107 4.25 10.01 -3.51
CA TRP A 107 3.08 10.32 -4.35
C TRP A 107 1.93 10.79 -3.48
N THR A 108 1.11 11.68 -4.03
CA THR A 108 -0.11 12.15 -3.36
C THR A 108 -1.32 11.88 -4.26
N LEU A 109 -2.31 11.18 -3.73
CA LEU A 109 -3.52 10.78 -4.46
C LEU A 109 -4.69 10.59 -3.49
N PRO A 110 -5.94 10.70 -3.98
CA PRO A 110 -7.10 10.34 -3.18
C PRO A 110 -7.23 8.82 -3.12
N VAL A 111 -7.40 8.27 -1.91
CA VAL A 111 -7.68 6.85 -1.67
C VAL A 111 -8.96 6.76 -0.86
N ALA A 112 -10.00 6.11 -1.41
CA ALA A 112 -11.33 6.06 -0.78
C ALA A 112 -11.84 7.45 -0.35
N GLY A 113 -11.61 8.46 -1.20
CA GLY A 113 -11.97 9.86 -0.93
C GLY A 113 -11.06 10.60 0.05
N GLN A 114 -10.07 9.94 0.67
CA GLN A 114 -9.16 10.56 1.63
C GLN A 114 -7.83 10.98 0.95
N PRO A 115 -7.26 12.14 1.31
CA PRO A 115 -5.98 12.57 0.78
C PRO A 115 -4.84 11.77 1.42
N CYS A 116 -4.13 10.96 0.62
CA CYS A 116 -3.09 10.06 1.10
C CYS A 116 -1.73 10.38 0.48
N ALA A 117 -0.67 10.11 1.24
CA ALA A 117 0.69 9.98 0.74
C ALA A 117 1.03 8.50 0.58
N ILE A 118 1.50 8.12 -0.61
CA ILE A 118 2.16 6.83 -0.83
C ILE A 118 3.66 7.11 -0.83
N ILE A 119 4.40 6.41 0.02
CA ILE A 119 5.85 6.56 0.15
C ILE A 119 6.49 5.25 -0.25
N ALA A 120 7.42 5.27 -1.20
CA ALA A 120 8.10 4.05 -1.61
C ALA A 120 9.62 4.23 -1.67
N CYS A 121 10.33 3.21 -1.21
CA CYS A 121 11.78 3.18 -1.22
C CYS A 121 12.30 1.83 -1.73
N TYR A 122 13.30 1.87 -2.61
CA TYR A 122 14.04 0.68 -2.98
C TYR A 122 14.95 0.23 -1.84
N ARG A 123 14.84 -1.04 -1.45
CA ARG A 123 15.84 -1.68 -0.60
C ARG A 123 16.88 -2.36 -1.49
N GLY A 124 17.69 -1.55 -2.16
CA GLY A 124 18.92 -2.02 -2.80
C GLY A 124 20.05 -1.96 -1.78
N SER A 125 20.93 -2.97 -1.71
CA SER A 125 22.23 -2.73 -1.08
C SER A 125 22.84 -1.53 -1.81
N GLY A 126 23.33 -0.51 -1.11
CA GLY A 126 23.87 0.75 -1.68
C GLY A 126 25.10 0.59 -2.59
N ASN A 127 25.32 -0.61 -3.14
CA ASN A 127 26.29 -0.91 -4.16
C ASN A 127 25.55 -1.15 -5.50
N PRO A 128 25.59 -0.21 -6.46
CA PRO A 128 24.99 -0.38 -7.78
C PRO A 128 25.61 -1.53 -8.61
N LYS A 129 26.71 -2.14 -8.15
CA LYS A 129 27.31 -3.35 -8.73
C LYS A 129 26.85 -4.65 -8.07
N SER A 130 26.04 -4.55 -7.02
CA SER A 130 25.47 -5.70 -6.34
C SER A 130 24.44 -6.37 -7.25
N LYS A 131 24.77 -7.58 -7.73
CA LYS A 131 23.86 -8.46 -8.46
C LYS A 131 22.79 -9.05 -7.53
N ILE A 132 22.16 -8.25 -6.66
CA ILE A 132 20.95 -8.69 -5.97
C ILE A 132 19.89 -8.83 -7.06
N GLN A 133 19.55 -10.07 -7.37
CA GLN A 133 18.74 -10.44 -8.52
C GLN A 133 17.29 -9.95 -8.47
N ASN A 134 16.84 -9.23 -7.42
CA ASN A 134 15.52 -8.58 -7.36
C ASN A 134 15.48 -7.54 -6.23
N PRO A 135 15.63 -6.23 -6.51
CA PRO A 135 15.50 -5.20 -5.47
C PRO A 135 14.05 -5.15 -4.97
N LYS A 136 13.86 -5.31 -3.65
CA LYS A 136 12.53 -5.21 -3.03
C LYS A 136 12.18 -3.72 -2.83
N LEU A 137 11.07 -3.27 -3.41
CA LEU A 137 10.48 -1.96 -3.13
C LEU A 137 9.63 -2.07 -1.87
N THR A 138 9.83 -1.21 -0.86
CA THR A 138 8.91 -1.08 0.28
C THR A 138 7.98 0.10 0.00
N VAL A 139 6.67 -0.10 0.13
CA VAL A 139 5.64 0.91 -0.08
C VAL A 139 4.83 1.09 1.20
N VAL A 140 4.54 2.32 1.58
CA VAL A 140 3.77 2.68 2.78
C VAL A 140 2.70 3.70 2.45
N TRP A 141 1.51 3.52 3.02
CA TRP A 141 0.36 4.39 2.79
C TRP A 141 0.05 5.18 4.05
N TYR A 142 0.09 6.50 3.97
CA TYR A 142 -0.21 7.42 5.05
C TYR A 142 -1.45 8.26 4.70
N CYS A 143 -2.44 8.27 5.58
CA CYS A 143 -3.66 9.06 5.40
C CYS A 143 -3.53 10.40 6.12
N GLY A 144 -3.66 11.51 5.38
CA GLY A 144 -3.58 12.86 5.96
C GLY A 144 -4.69 13.14 6.96
N THR A 145 -5.89 12.61 6.71
CA THR A 145 -7.08 12.87 7.55
C THR A 145 -7.02 12.15 8.88
N THR A 146 -6.57 10.89 8.92
CA THR A 146 -6.43 10.14 10.18
C THR A 146 -5.07 10.34 10.84
N GLY A 147 -4.06 10.77 10.07
CA GLY A 147 -2.68 10.86 10.54
C GLY A 147 -2.04 9.51 10.81
N GLN A 148 -2.54 8.43 10.20
CA GLN A 148 -2.11 7.05 10.45
C GLN A 148 -1.61 6.35 9.19
N LEU A 149 -0.82 5.30 9.40
CA LEU A 149 -0.44 4.35 8.35
C LEU A 149 -1.57 3.33 8.14
N HIS A 150 -1.95 3.09 6.90
CA HIS A 150 -3.04 2.14 6.56
C HIS A 150 -2.53 0.85 5.94
N ALA A 151 -1.39 0.90 5.26
CA ALA A 151 -0.81 -0.25 4.59
C ALA A 151 0.71 -0.14 4.53
N GLY A 152 1.35 -1.30 4.48
CA GLY A 152 2.76 -1.46 4.20
C GLY A 152 2.97 -2.77 3.44
N TYR A 153 3.74 -2.74 2.36
CA TYR A 153 4.07 -3.97 1.63
C TYR A 153 5.43 -3.87 0.97
N ARG A 154 5.97 -5.02 0.56
CA ARG A 154 7.20 -5.12 -0.22
C ARG A 154 6.88 -5.85 -1.50
N GLY A 155 7.34 -5.33 -2.64
CA GLY A 155 7.16 -5.99 -3.93
C GLY A 155 8.52 -6.27 -4.58
N ALA A 156 8.64 -7.41 -5.28
CA ALA A 156 9.84 -7.73 -6.06
C ALA A 156 9.88 -7.03 -7.43
N HIS A 157 8.78 -6.44 -7.90
CA HIS A 157 8.71 -5.72 -9.17
C HIS A 157 7.58 -4.67 -9.13
N PHE A 158 7.93 -3.40 -9.26
CA PHE A 158 7.15 -2.50 -10.13
C PHE A 158 7.92 -2.47 -11.43
N ALA A 159 7.36 -3.01 -12.51
CA ALA A 159 8.02 -3.05 -13.80
C ALA A 159 8.38 -1.62 -14.25
N GLY A 160 9.67 -1.31 -14.31
CA GLY A 160 10.30 -0.56 -15.40
C GLY A 160 9.91 0.90 -15.67
N GLU A 161 8.97 1.52 -14.96
CA GLU A 161 8.64 2.93 -15.19
C GLU A 161 9.30 3.81 -14.13
N ARG A 162 10.51 4.27 -14.46
CA ARG A 162 11.27 5.38 -13.87
C ARG A 162 10.61 6.02 -12.63
N LEU A 163 11.12 5.65 -11.45
CA LEU A 163 10.94 6.46 -10.25
C LEU A 163 11.60 7.86 -10.40
N GLU A 164 12.52 8.02 -11.35
CA GLU A 164 13.06 9.32 -11.80
C GLU A 164 11.99 10.22 -12.48
N GLY A 165 10.84 9.65 -12.88
CA GLY A 165 9.66 10.37 -13.37
C GLY A 165 8.48 10.37 -12.39
N ALA A 166 8.61 9.74 -11.22
CA ALA A 166 7.54 9.60 -10.20
C ALA A 166 7.03 10.92 -9.61
N VAL A 167 7.67 12.03 -9.98
CA VAL A 167 7.19 13.37 -9.67
C VAL A 167 5.97 13.74 -10.53
N GLU A 168 5.64 12.99 -11.58
CA GLU A 168 4.41 13.18 -12.35
C GLU A 168 3.30 12.25 -11.85
N GLN A 169 2.32 12.87 -11.17
CA GLN A 169 1.00 12.29 -10.91
C GLN A 169 0.42 11.74 -12.22
N ARG A 170 0.21 10.43 -12.31
CA ARG A 170 -0.79 9.90 -13.23
C ARG A 170 -2.15 10.13 -12.60
N ARG A 171 -2.97 10.94 -13.28
CA ARG A 171 -4.39 11.05 -12.98
C ARG A 171 -5.00 9.67 -13.14
N VAL A 172 -5.58 9.11 -12.08
CA VAL A 172 -6.58 8.06 -12.25
C VAL A 172 -7.77 8.78 -12.88
N GLU A 173 -8.01 8.54 -14.17
CA GLU A 173 -9.19 9.07 -14.85
C GLU A 173 -10.42 8.64 -14.05
N ALA A 174 -11.29 9.61 -13.75
CA ALA A 174 -12.51 9.35 -13.01
C ALA A 174 -13.29 8.25 -13.74
N ALA A 175 -13.43 7.09 -13.09
CA ALA A 175 -14.28 6.03 -13.59
C ALA A 175 -15.70 6.60 -13.79
N PRO A 176 -16.40 6.27 -14.90
CA PRO A 176 -17.75 6.75 -15.12
C PRO A 176 -18.65 6.31 -13.97
N ASN A 177 -19.44 7.28 -13.50
CA ASN A 177 -20.35 7.17 -12.38
C ASN A 177 -21.58 6.35 -12.81
N GLU A 178 -21.53 5.03 -12.70
CA GLU A 178 -22.72 4.17 -12.78
C GLU A 178 -22.68 3.10 -11.69
N PHE A 179 -23.32 3.41 -10.57
CA PHE A 179 -23.79 2.42 -9.61
C PHE A 179 -25.19 1.96 -10.05
N SER A 180 -25.34 0.69 -10.43
CA SER A 180 -26.56 -0.08 -10.17
C SER A 180 -26.38 -1.57 -10.40
N GLN A 181 -26.83 -2.31 -9.40
CA GLN A 181 -27.16 -3.74 -9.33
C GLN A 181 -26.04 -4.78 -9.30
N GLU A 182 -26.09 -5.56 -8.21
CA GLU A 182 -25.53 -6.90 -8.02
C GLU A 182 -25.78 -7.78 -9.26
N GLN A 183 -24.82 -7.80 -10.16
CA GLN A 183 -24.61 -8.93 -11.05
C GLN A 183 -23.23 -9.47 -10.72
N ASN A 184 -23.17 -10.74 -10.31
CA ASN A 184 -21.93 -11.49 -10.25
C ASN A 184 -21.19 -11.28 -11.55
N SER A 185 -20.12 -10.50 -11.46
CA SER A 185 -19.42 -9.98 -12.61
C SER A 185 -18.82 -11.15 -13.41
N PRO A 186 -19.22 -11.38 -14.66
CA PRO A 186 -18.75 -12.53 -15.47
C PRO A 186 -17.22 -12.60 -15.57
N TRP A 187 -16.57 -11.43 -15.45
CA TRP A 187 -15.11 -11.33 -15.46
C TRP A 187 -14.45 -11.92 -14.21
N LEU A 188 -15.11 -11.94 -13.04
CA LEU A 188 -14.56 -12.52 -11.81
C LEU A 188 -14.46 -14.03 -11.94
N SER A 189 -15.49 -14.66 -12.51
CA SER A 189 -15.46 -16.06 -12.90
C SER A 189 -14.39 -16.32 -13.95
N GLN A 190 -14.24 -15.42 -14.93
CA GLN A 190 -13.21 -15.56 -15.98
C GLN A 190 -11.78 -15.41 -15.43
N ALA A 191 -11.54 -14.48 -14.49
CA ALA A 191 -10.23 -14.24 -13.87
C ALA A 191 -9.81 -15.35 -12.89
N VAL A 192 -10.77 -16.04 -12.26
CA VAL A 192 -10.51 -17.23 -11.44
C VAL A 192 -10.28 -18.48 -12.31
N THR A 193 -10.85 -18.52 -13.52
CA THR A 193 -10.75 -19.66 -14.44
C THR A 193 -9.53 -19.57 -15.37
N GLU A 194 -9.09 -18.35 -15.72
CA GLU A 194 -7.84 -18.10 -16.43
C GLU A 194 -6.66 -18.34 -15.47
N LYS A 195 -6.26 -19.61 -15.38
CA LYS A 195 -4.93 -20.04 -14.92
C LYS A 195 -3.86 -19.53 -15.90
N ASP A 196 -3.71 -18.23 -16.04
CA ASP A 196 -2.49 -17.70 -16.61
C ASP A 196 -1.49 -17.53 -15.46
N GLU A 197 -0.73 -18.60 -15.19
CA GLU A 197 0.31 -18.68 -14.16
C GLU A 197 1.44 -17.65 -14.38
N SER A 198 1.40 -16.89 -15.48
CA SER A 198 2.48 -16.00 -15.88
C SER A 198 2.48 -14.63 -15.20
N GLU A 199 1.35 -14.10 -14.70
CA GLU A 199 1.36 -12.71 -14.18
C GLU A 199 0.45 -12.45 -12.95
N PRO A 200 0.78 -13.04 -11.77
CA PRO A 200 0.06 -12.79 -10.50
C PRO A 200 0.04 -11.31 -10.08
N HIS A 201 0.99 -10.49 -10.55
CA HIS A 201 1.05 -9.06 -10.28
C HIS A 201 -0.04 -8.25 -11.01
N ARG A 202 -0.53 -8.72 -12.16
CA ARG A 202 -1.69 -8.12 -12.83
C ARG A 202 -2.98 -8.40 -12.08
N LEU A 203 -3.10 -9.58 -11.47
CA LEU A 203 -4.27 -9.93 -10.66
C LEU A 203 -4.35 -9.05 -9.41
N ALA A 204 -3.24 -8.88 -8.67
CA ALA A 204 -3.20 -8.03 -7.48
C ALA A 204 -3.52 -6.56 -7.79
N ALA A 205 -2.90 -5.99 -8.84
CA ALA A 205 -3.18 -4.60 -9.24
C ALA A 205 -4.64 -4.41 -9.71
N ARG A 206 -5.23 -5.42 -10.37
CA ARG A 206 -6.63 -5.38 -10.81
C ARG A 206 -7.60 -5.54 -9.63
N LEU A 207 -7.29 -6.40 -8.67
CA LEU A 207 -8.07 -6.55 -7.43
C LEU A 207 -8.03 -5.29 -6.58
N ASP A 208 -6.87 -4.67 -6.41
CA ASP A 208 -6.75 -3.37 -5.72
C ASP A 208 -7.59 -2.30 -6.41
N THR A 209 -7.56 -2.25 -7.76
CA THR A 209 -8.35 -1.30 -8.54
C THR A 209 -9.87 -1.51 -8.34
N GLU A 210 -10.34 -2.76 -8.29
CA GLU A 210 -11.76 -3.07 -8.12
C GLU A 210 -12.25 -2.96 -6.67
N ILE A 211 -11.40 -3.28 -5.68
CA ILE A 211 -11.69 -3.01 -4.26
C ILE A 211 -11.83 -1.51 -4.01
N LEU A 212 -11.03 -0.69 -4.71
CA LEU A 212 -11.14 0.76 -4.67
C LEU A 212 -12.35 1.30 -5.44
N ARG A 213 -12.91 0.53 -6.38
CA ARG A 213 -14.10 0.91 -7.17
C ARG A 213 -15.42 0.56 -6.46
N LEU A 214 -15.44 -0.50 -5.65
CA LEU A 214 -16.65 -1.00 -4.96
C LEU A 214 -16.93 -0.32 -3.60
N ARG A 215 -16.15 0.69 -3.21
CA ARG A 215 -16.33 1.49 -1.98
C ARG A 215 -16.61 2.94 -2.32
#